data_AF-A0A9X1HKT5-F1
#
_entry.id   AF-A0A9X1HKT5-F1
#
_cell.length_a   1.000
_cell.length_b   1.000
_cell.length_c   1.000
_cell.angle_alpha   90.00
_cell.angle_beta   90.00
_cell.angle_gamma   90.00
#
_symmetry.space_group_name_H-M   'P 1'
#
loop_
_entity.id
_entity.type
_entity.pdbx_description
1 polymer ?
#
loop_
_entity_poly.entity_id
_entity_poly.type
_entity_poly.pdbx_seq_one_letter_code
_entity_poly.pdbx_strand_id
1 'polypeptide(L)'
;MDVAIIEFALLFVALGLSKLLVMTIQHYKHKSEVDELVGQFNIFWNGREEDELYAWYRVRLHLMNSQSSQRRKNYVDQRISHLNKSKIVSKTMVTPRGELLMRPAQKDTSY
;
A
#
# COMPACT_ATOMS: atom_id res chain seq x y z
N MET A 1 -26.96 33.71 -39.24
CA MET A 1 -25.57 33.28 -39.52
C MET A 1 -24.66 33.57 -38.33
N ASP A 2 -24.85 34.70 -37.65
CA ASP A 2 -23.99 35.11 -36.53
C ASP A 2 -24.04 34.18 -35.31
N VAL A 3 -25.22 33.61 -34.99
CA VAL A 3 -25.38 32.66 -33.87
C VAL A 3 -24.56 31.39 -34.07
N ALA A 4 -24.53 30.84 -35.30
CA ALA A 4 -23.75 29.64 -35.60
C ALA A 4 -22.24 29.88 -35.51
N ILE A 5 -21.78 31.09 -35.84
CA ILE A 5 -20.37 31.49 -35.70
C ILE A 5 -19.99 31.60 -34.22
N ILE A 6 -20.89 32.14 -33.39
CA ILE A 6 -20.70 32.25 -31.94
C ILE A 6 -20.68 30.85 -31.29
N GLU A 7 -21.57 29.95 -31.68
CA GLU A 7 -21.58 28.56 -31.21
C GLU A 7 -20.29 27.83 -31.58
N PHE A 8 -19.81 28.03 -32.81
CA PHE A 8 -18.55 27.44 -33.26
C PHE A 8 -17.36 27.99 -32.48
N ALA A 9 -17.31 29.31 -32.22
CA ALA A 9 -16.28 29.92 -31.39
C ALA A 9 -16.32 29.42 -29.94
N LEU A 10 -17.50 29.26 -29.35
CA LEU A 10 -17.70 28.70 -28.01
C LEU A 10 -17.18 27.26 -27.91
N LEU A 11 -17.34 26.46 -28.97
CA LEU A 11 -16.84 25.08 -29.00
C LEU A 11 -15.30 25.03 -28.93
N PHE A 12 -14.60 25.92 -29.62
CA PHE A 12 -13.14 26.02 -29.53
C PHE A 12 -12.67 26.50 -28.14
N VAL A 13 -13.39 27.44 -27.54
CA VAL A 13 -13.11 27.88 -26.16
C VAL A 13 -13.32 26.74 -25.17
N ALA A 14 -14.39 25.95 -25.31
CA ALA A 14 -14.67 24.80 -24.47
C ALA A 14 -13.58 23.71 -24.60
N LEU A 15 -13.08 23.45 -25.82
CA LEU A 15 -11.96 22.54 -26.07
C LEU A 15 -10.67 23.02 -25.38
N GLY A 16 -10.36 24.31 -25.46
CA GLY A 16 -9.20 24.90 -24.78
C GLY A 16 -9.31 24.78 -23.25
N LEU A 17 -10.47 25.11 -22.70
CA LEU A 17 -10.73 24.99 -21.26
C LEU A 17 -10.67 23.55 -20.77
N SER A 18 -11.19 22.58 -21.55
CA SER A 18 -11.09 21.15 -21.23
C SER A 18 -9.63 20.70 -21.09
N LYS A 19 -8.76 21.10 -22.02
CA LYS A 19 -7.31 20.82 -21.94
C LYS A 19 -6.66 21.45 -20.72
N LEU A 20 -6.97 22.70 -20.40
CA LEU A 20 -6.46 23.39 -19.21
C LEU A 20 -6.93 22.70 -17.91
N LEU A 21 -8.18 22.26 -17.88
CA LEU A 21 -8.76 21.58 -16.73
C LEU A 21 -8.11 20.21 -16.51
N VAL A 22 -7.83 19.46 -17.57
CA VAL A 22 -7.05 18.21 -17.47
C VAL A 22 -5.62 18.47 -17.01
N MET A 23 -4.95 19.51 -17.51
CA MET A 23 -3.59 19.88 -17.08
C MET A 23 -3.53 20.26 -15.61
N THR A 24 -4.49 21.06 -15.13
CA THR A 24 -4.57 21.44 -13.72
C THR A 24 -4.88 20.25 -12.85
N ILE A 25 -5.83 19.39 -13.22
CA ILE A 25 -6.09 18.12 -12.50
C ILE A 25 -4.83 17.25 -12.45
N GLN A 26 -4.08 17.12 -13.54
CA GLN A 26 -2.83 16.35 -13.56
C GLN A 26 -1.75 16.97 -12.68
N HIS A 27 -1.67 18.30 -12.62
CA HIS A 27 -0.72 19.02 -11.78
C HIS A 27 -1.05 18.88 -10.29
N TYR A 28 -2.34 18.94 -9.93
CA TYR A 28 -2.83 18.72 -8.57
C TYR A 28 -2.96 17.25 -8.19
N LYS A 29 -2.90 16.33 -9.16
CA LYS A 29 -2.62 14.91 -8.92
C LYS A 29 -1.17 14.77 -8.48
N HIS A 30 -0.87 15.28 -7.28
CA HIS A 30 0.21 14.71 -6.49
C HIS A 30 -0.09 13.22 -6.41
N LYS A 31 0.70 12.42 -7.13
CA LYS A 31 0.73 10.97 -6.93
C LYS A 31 0.94 10.79 -5.44
N SER A 32 -0.11 10.37 -4.75
CA SER A 32 -0.01 10.06 -3.34
C SER A 32 1.14 9.08 -3.20
N GLU A 33 2.04 9.29 -2.25
CA GLU A 33 3.18 8.38 -2.04
C GLU A 33 2.72 6.91 -1.94
N VAL A 34 1.47 6.72 -1.50
CA VAL A 34 0.73 5.46 -1.42
C VAL A 34 0.37 4.88 -2.78
N ASP A 35 -0.08 5.68 -3.76
CA ASP A 35 -0.40 5.22 -5.12
C ASP A 35 0.82 4.65 -5.83
N GLU A 36 1.98 5.28 -5.62
CA GLU A 36 3.25 4.78 -6.15
C GLU A 36 3.64 3.44 -5.52
N LEU A 37 3.41 3.28 -4.21
CA LEU A 37 3.65 2.03 -3.49
C LEU A 37 2.72 0.92 -3.95
N VAL A 38 1.44 1.23 -4.16
CA VAL A 38 0.45 0.30 -4.71
C VAL A 38 0.84 -0.08 -6.14
N GLY A 39 1.34 0.87 -6.94
CA GLY A 39 1.88 0.58 -8.26
C GLY A 39 3.07 -0.39 -8.23
N GLN A 40 4.03 -0.18 -7.32
CA GLN A 40 5.17 -1.10 -7.14
C GLN A 40 4.72 -2.49 -6.67
N PHE A 41 3.76 -2.54 -5.75
CA PHE A 41 3.18 -3.80 -5.30
C PHE A 41 2.47 -4.55 -6.44
N ASN A 42 1.73 -3.84 -7.30
CA ASN A 42 1.02 -4.43 -8.43
C ASN A 42 1.97 -5.01 -9.51
N ILE A 43 3.23 -4.55 -9.57
CA ILE A 43 4.26 -5.13 -10.45
C ILE A 43 4.70 -6.51 -9.95
N PHE A 44 4.78 -6.70 -8.63
CA PHE A 44 5.23 -7.95 -8.03
C PHE A 44 4.08 -8.91 -7.70
N TRP A 45 2.84 -8.43 -7.70
CA TRP A 45 1.68 -9.25 -7.38
C TRP A 45 1.11 -9.96 -8.62
N ASN A 46 1.06 -11.29 -8.58
CA ASN A 46 0.44 -12.14 -9.60
C ASN A 46 -1.10 -12.31 -9.45
N GLY A 47 -1.75 -11.57 -8.55
CA GLY A 47 -3.20 -11.64 -8.30
C GLY A 47 -3.68 -12.81 -7.42
N ARG A 48 -2.77 -13.66 -6.93
CA ARG A 48 -3.09 -14.72 -5.95
C ARG A 48 -2.90 -14.23 -4.53
N GLU A 49 -3.81 -14.57 -3.62
CA GLU A 49 -3.76 -14.16 -2.21
C GLU A 49 -2.51 -14.71 -1.49
N GLU A 50 -2.07 -15.92 -1.84
CA GLU A 50 -0.88 -16.56 -1.24
C GLU A 50 0.41 -15.78 -1.54
N ASP A 51 0.48 -15.12 -2.69
CA ASP A 51 1.64 -14.36 -3.16
C ASP A 51 1.62 -12.90 -2.66
N GLU A 52 0.50 -12.43 -2.10
CA GLU A 52 0.35 -11.04 -1.63
C GLU A 52 1.39 -10.70 -0.55
N LEU A 53 1.59 -11.59 0.42
CA LEU A 53 2.57 -11.39 1.48
C LEU A 53 4.00 -11.31 0.92
N TYR A 54 4.34 -12.21 -0.02
CA TYR A 54 5.64 -12.24 -0.69
C TYR A 54 5.89 -10.96 -1.50
N ALA A 55 4.86 -10.48 -2.23
CA ALA A 55 4.92 -9.23 -2.98
C ALA A 55 5.19 -8.04 -2.06
N TRP A 56 4.56 -7.96 -0.89
CA TRP A 56 4.85 -6.90 0.09
C TRP A 56 6.28 -6.97 0.66
N TYR A 57 6.83 -8.16 0.88
CA TYR A 57 8.25 -8.30 1.27
C TYR A 57 9.22 -7.83 0.18
N ARG A 58 8.91 -8.08 -1.10
CA ARG A 58 9.72 -7.58 -2.24
C ARG A 58 9.69 -6.05 -2.31
N VAL A 59 8.52 -5.45 -2.12
CA VAL A 59 8.36 -3.99 -2.04
C VAL A 59 9.16 -3.43 -0.86
N ARG A 60 9.11 -4.06 0.31
CA ARG A 60 9.91 -3.68 1.48
C ARG A 60 11.41 -3.70 1.20
N LEU A 61 11.91 -4.75 0.54
CA LEU A 61 13.32 -4.86 0.15
C LEU A 61 13.73 -3.72 -0.80
N HIS A 62 12.87 -3.41 -1.76
CA HIS A 62 13.10 -2.30 -2.69
C HIS A 62 13.12 -0.94 -1.98
N LEU A 63 12.23 -0.74 -0.99
CA LEU A 63 12.23 0.44 -0.14
C LEU A 63 13.44 0.51 0.81
N MET A 64 14.01 -0.60 1.26
CA MET A 64 15.23 -0.59 2.08
C MET A 64 16.47 -0.21 1.28
N ASN A 65 16.54 -0.61 0.01
CA ASN A 65 17.63 -0.22 -0.91
C ASN A 65 17.50 1.23 -1.41
N SER A 66 16.30 1.81 -1.32
CA SER A 66 16.02 3.21 -1.61
C SER A 66 16.20 4.07 -0.34
N GLN A 67 16.69 5.30 -0.46
CA GLN A 67 16.58 6.36 0.56
C GLN A 67 15.12 6.81 0.71
N SER A 68 14.21 5.88 0.98
CA SER A 68 12.78 6.10 1.04
C SER A 68 12.35 6.62 2.42
N SER A 69 11.36 7.52 2.42
CA SER A 69 10.79 8.13 3.63
C SER A 69 10.33 7.08 4.65
N GLN A 70 10.62 7.31 5.93
CA GLN A 70 10.25 6.43 7.04
C GLN A 70 8.74 6.14 7.10
N ARG A 71 7.92 7.10 6.63
CA ARG A 71 6.46 6.95 6.54
C ARG A 71 6.05 5.81 5.60
N ARG A 72 6.76 5.64 4.50
CA ARG A 72 6.52 4.58 3.51
C ARG A 72 6.85 3.19 4.08
N LYS A 73 7.96 3.10 4.82
CA LYS A 73 8.38 1.86 5.49
C LYS A 73 7.34 1.41 6.53
N ASN A 74 6.86 2.35 7.34
CA ASN A 74 5.82 2.07 8.33
C ASN A 74 4.50 1.59 7.69
N TYR A 75 4.10 2.16 6.55
CA TYR A 75 2.90 1.71 5.84
C TYR A 75 3.02 0.26 5.34
N VAL A 76 4.16 -0.09 4.74
CA VAL A 76 4.44 -1.46 4.29
C VAL A 76 4.48 -2.44 5.46
N ASP A 77 5.16 -2.07 6.55
CA ASP A 77 5.25 -2.91 7.75
C ASP A 77 3.86 -3.15 8.38
N GLN A 78 2.98 -2.14 8.39
CA GLN A 78 1.59 -2.30 8.84
C GLN A 78 0.80 -3.26 7.94
N ARG A 79 0.94 -3.15 6.60
CA ARG A 79 0.29 -4.05 5.65
C ARG A 79 0.77 -5.49 5.83
N ILE A 80 2.09 -5.69 5.93
CA ILE A 80 2.68 -7.00 6.21
C ILE A 80 2.15 -7.55 7.53
N SER A 81 2.13 -6.77 8.61
CA SER A 81 1.58 -7.21 9.90
C SER A 81 0.09 -7.58 9.83
N HIS A 82 -0.68 -6.92 8.96
CA HIS A 82 -2.11 -7.19 8.79
C HIS A 82 -2.40 -8.45 7.98
N LEU A 83 -1.50 -8.79 7.05
CA LEU A 83 -1.54 -9.99 6.21
C LEU A 83 -0.93 -11.20 6.90
N ASN A 84 0.12 -10.96 7.70
CA ASN A 84 0.80 -11.95 8.54
C ASN A 84 -0.03 -12.24 9.80
N LYS A 85 -1.32 -12.58 9.62
CA LYS A 85 -2.21 -13.08 10.67
C LYS A 85 -1.89 -14.51 11.11
N SER A 86 -0.88 -15.14 10.52
CA SER A 86 -0.16 -16.26 11.12
C SER A 86 0.63 -15.77 12.34
N LYS A 87 -0.11 -15.33 13.36
CA LYS A 87 0.33 -15.42 14.74
C LYS A 87 0.80 -16.87 14.88
N ILE A 88 2.10 -17.10 14.91
CA ILE A 88 2.65 -18.33 15.46
C ILE A 88 2.24 -18.28 16.93
N VAL A 89 1.07 -18.84 17.24
CA VAL A 89 0.62 -19.09 18.61
C VAL A 89 1.35 -20.32 19.12
N SER A 90 2.68 -20.39 18.96
CA SER A 90 3.44 -21.39 19.70
C SER A 90 3.67 -20.81 21.09
N LYS A 91 2.87 -21.27 22.06
CA LYS A 91 3.08 -21.04 23.50
C LYS A 91 4.39 -21.66 24.03
N THR A 92 5.26 -22.10 23.14
CA THR A 92 6.49 -22.83 23.39
C THR A 92 7.65 -22.04 22.84
N MET A 93 8.40 -21.43 23.75
CA MET A 93 9.70 -20.83 23.47
C MET A 93 10.75 -21.92 23.76
N VAL A 94 11.58 -22.24 22.78
CA VAL A 94 12.65 -23.24 22.91
C VAL A 94 13.93 -22.51 23.22
N THR A 95 14.61 -22.87 24.31
CA THR A 95 15.92 -22.28 24.64
C THR A 95 17.02 -22.89 23.74
N PRO A 96 18.18 -22.23 23.57
CA PRO A 96 19.29 -22.76 22.76
C PRO A 96 19.86 -24.11 23.26
N ARG A 97 19.39 -24.61 24.41
CA ARG A 97 19.70 -25.94 24.96
C ARG A 97 18.63 -27.01 24.64
N GLY A 98 17.60 -26.66 23.87
CA GLY A 98 16.54 -27.59 23.46
C GLY A 98 15.42 -27.78 24.50
N GLU A 99 15.36 -26.96 25.54
CA GLU A 99 14.33 -27.09 26.58
C GLU A 99 13.09 -26.28 26.21
N LEU A 100 11.92 -26.92 26.33
CA LEU A 100 10.61 -26.32 26.08
C LEU A 100 10.12 -25.59 27.33
N LEU A 101 10.10 -24.26 27.32
CA LEU A 101 9.47 -23.47 28.36
C LEU A 101 7.95 -23.44 28.13
N MET A 102 7.26 -24.49 28.56
CA MET A 102 5.80 -24.41 28.73
C MET A 102 5.54 -23.50 29.94
N ARG A 103 5.01 -22.28 29.70
CA ARG A 103 4.44 -21.48 30.79
C ARG A 103 3.30 -22.31 31.41
N PRO A 104 3.38 -22.73 32.70
CA PRO A 104 2.30 -23.50 33.29
C PRO A 104 1.02 -22.67 33.24
N ALA A 105 -0.07 -23.32 32.83
CA ALA A 105 -1.39 -22.72 32.81
C ALA A 105 -1.66 -22.11 34.18
N GLN A 106 -1.88 -20.80 34.20
CA GLN A 106 -2.31 -20.05 35.36
C GLN A 106 -3.60 -20.72 35.85
N LYS A 107 -3.52 -21.44 36.98
CA LYS A 107 -4.71 -22.02 37.64
C LYS A 107 -5.60 -20.85 38.02
N ASP A 108 -6.74 -20.72 37.36
CA ASP A 108 -7.85 -19.93 37.86
C ASP A 108 -8.18 -20.43 39.27
N THR A 109 -7.77 -19.65 40.26
CA THR A 109 -8.20 -19.77 41.65
C THR A 109 -9.09 -18.58 41.89
N SER A 110 -10.37 -18.72 41.54
CA SER A 110 -11.44 -17.93 42.14
C SER A 110 -12.05 -18.78 43.23
N TYR A 111 -11.78 -18.37 44.47
CA TYR A 111 -12.52 -18.76 45.67
C TYR A 111 -13.86 -18.02 45.71
#